data_AF-A0A067NPL5-F1
#
_entry.id   AF-A0A067NPL5-F1
#
_cell.length_a   1.000
_cell.length_b   1.000
_cell.length_c   1.000
_cell.angle_alpha   90.00
_cell.angle_beta   90.00
_cell.angle_gamma   90.00
#
_symmetry.space_group_name_H-M   'P 1'
#
loop_
_entity.id
_entity.type
_entity.pdbx_description
1 polymer ?
#
loop_
_entity_poly.entity_id
_entity_poly.type
_entity_poly.pdbx_seq_one_letter_code
_entity_poly.pdbx_strand_id
1 'polypeptide(L)'
;IDQKVLRHCINLSSSYLVTDVTLNPERGISTWFTGFNRLMDIVCALHARGELELETMNIASKACSECWSIGGCWKGLEEARDCVKEVATRLKKLLDENGKTYKG
;
A
#
# COMPACT_ATOMS: atom_id res chain seq x y z
N ILE A 1 -10.85 -9.14 11.55
CA ILE A 1 -10.90 -7.86 10.78
C ILE A 1 -11.73 -8.13 9.54
N ASP A 2 -12.67 -7.25 9.19
CA ASP A 2 -13.39 -7.38 7.92
C ASP A 2 -12.45 -6.98 6.76
N GLN A 3 -12.01 -7.98 5.99
CA GLN A 3 -11.08 -7.77 4.90
C GLN A 3 -11.70 -7.04 3.71
N LYS A 4 -13.03 -7.04 3.55
CA LYS A 4 -13.71 -6.26 2.49
C LYS A 4 -13.56 -4.77 2.73
N VAL A 5 -13.76 -4.34 3.98
CA VAL A 5 -13.55 -2.94 4.39
C VAL A 5 -12.08 -2.57 4.23
N LEU A 6 -11.15 -3.45 4.65
CA LEU A 6 -9.71 -3.24 4.46
C LEU A 6 -9.35 -3.05 2.98
N ARG A 7 -9.84 -3.93 2.09
CA ARG A 7 -9.63 -3.83 0.63
C ARG A 7 -10.16 -2.51 0.09
N HIS A 8 -11.34 -2.08 0.53
CA HIS A 8 -11.90 -0.78 0.14
C HIS A 8 -10.98 0.37 0.55
N CYS A 9 -10.51 0.40 1.81
CA CYS A 9 -9.57 1.41 2.27
C CYS A 9 -8.25 1.39 1.49
N ILE A 10 -7.69 0.21 1.21
CA ILE A 10 -6.47 0.06 0.42
C ILE A 10 -6.65 0.62 -0.99
N ASN A 11 -7.77 0.33 -1.65
CA ASN A 11 -8.07 0.84 -3.00
C ASN A 11 -8.17 2.37 -3.06
N LEU A 12 -8.48 3.04 -1.96
CA LEU A 12 -8.54 4.51 -1.91
C LEU A 12 -7.14 5.15 -1.79
N SER A 13 -6.10 4.39 -1.46
CA SER A 13 -4.77 4.92 -1.13
C SER A 13 -4.16 5.75 -2.27
N SER A 14 -4.36 5.33 -3.52
CA SER A 14 -3.84 6.03 -4.71
C SER A 14 -4.54 7.38 -4.93
N SER A 15 -5.85 7.46 -4.70
CA SER A 15 -6.61 8.72 -4.76
C SER A 15 -6.26 9.67 -3.60
N TYR A 16 -6.07 9.14 -2.38
CA TYR A 16 -5.66 9.94 -1.23
C TYR A 16 -4.21 10.41 -1.33
N LEU A 17 -3.32 9.71 -2.03
CA LEU A 17 -1.97 10.22 -2.30
C LEU A 17 -2.02 11.58 -3.01
N VAL A 18 -2.80 11.67 -4.10
CA VAL A 18 -2.95 12.92 -4.85
C VAL A 18 -3.66 13.97 -4.01
N THR A 19 -4.72 13.58 -3.31
CA THR A 19 -5.55 14.49 -2.52
C THR A 19 -4.76 15.11 -1.37
N ASP A 20 -4.07 14.30 -0.57
CA ASP A 20 -3.33 14.77 0.61
C ASP A 20 -2.19 15.70 0.21
N VAL A 21 -1.46 15.39 -0.87
CA VAL A 21 -0.37 16.25 -1.35
C VAL A 21 -0.89 17.55 -1.97
N THR A 22 -2.03 17.49 -2.65
CA THR A 22 -2.63 18.70 -3.24
C THR A 22 -3.18 19.64 -2.15
N LEU A 23 -3.82 19.08 -1.12
CA LEU A 23 -4.44 19.87 -0.04
C LEU A 23 -3.43 20.30 1.04
N ASN A 24 -2.34 19.56 1.19
CA ASN A 24 -1.28 19.87 2.15
C ASN A 24 0.10 19.54 1.56
N PRO A 25 0.68 20.44 0.75
CA PRO A 25 1.98 20.18 0.10
C PRO A 25 3.13 19.95 1.08
N GLU A 26 3.06 20.48 2.30
CA GLU A 26 4.14 20.35 3.29
C GLU A 26 4.15 19.00 4.00
N ARG A 27 2.97 18.42 4.26
CA ARG A 27 2.84 17.21 5.09
C ARG A 27 2.04 16.08 4.45
N GLY A 28 1.44 16.31 3.29
CA GLY A 28 0.53 15.38 2.64
C GLY A 28 1.13 14.01 2.40
N ILE A 29 2.39 13.94 1.95
CA ILE A 29 3.11 12.66 1.78
C ILE A 29 3.24 11.94 3.13
N SER A 30 3.67 12.64 4.18
CA SER A 30 3.88 12.05 5.51
C SER A 30 2.59 11.53 6.14
N THR A 31 1.48 12.26 5.99
CA THR A 31 0.17 11.87 6.55
C THR A 31 -0.43 10.71 5.76
N TRP A 32 -0.36 10.79 4.42
CA TRP A 32 -0.75 9.71 3.54
C TRP A 32 0.05 8.44 3.84
N PHE A 33 1.37 8.55 3.94
CA PHE A 33 2.25 7.40 4.21
C PHE A 33 1.92 6.77 5.55
N THR A 34 1.66 7.57 6.59
CA THR A 34 1.23 7.04 7.89
C THR A 34 -0.05 6.21 7.76
N GLY A 35 -1.04 6.70 7.01
CA GLY A 35 -2.29 5.96 6.75
C GLY A 35 -2.06 4.68 5.96
N PHE A 36 -1.34 4.78 4.84
CA PHE A 36 -1.01 3.65 3.98
C PHE A 36 -0.22 2.57 4.73
N ASN A 37 0.79 2.96 5.49
CA ASN A 37 1.62 2.05 6.28
C ASN A 37 0.79 1.28 7.32
N ARG A 38 -0.14 1.96 8.02
CA ARG A 38 -1.06 1.30 8.97
C ARG A 38 -1.97 0.27 8.29
N LEU A 39 -2.46 0.53 7.08
CA LEU A 39 -3.23 -0.47 6.32
C LEU A 39 -2.37 -1.70 6.01
N MET A 40 -1.10 -1.50 5.70
CA MET A 40 -0.16 -2.58 5.38
C MET A 40 0.27 -3.37 6.63
N ASP A 41 0.36 -2.71 7.78
CA ASP A 41 0.56 -3.38 9.08
C ASP A 41 -0.58 -4.36 9.37
N ILE A 42 -1.83 -3.99 9.06
CA ILE A 42 -2.98 -4.89 9.19
C ILE A 42 -2.84 -6.10 8.25
N VAL A 43 -2.41 -5.90 7.00
CA VAL A 43 -2.14 -6.99 6.05
C VAL A 43 -1.07 -7.94 6.60
N CYS A 44 0.04 -7.41 7.13
CA CYS A 44 1.11 -8.20 7.74
C CYS A 44 0.61 -8.97 8.98
N ALA A 45 -0.21 -8.33 9.82
CA ALA A 45 -0.79 -8.97 11.00
C ALA A 45 -1.75 -10.10 10.64
N LEU A 46 -2.56 -9.94 9.60
CA LEU A 46 -3.42 -11.01 9.07
C LEU A 46 -2.59 -12.17 8.53
N HIS A 47 -1.48 -11.90 7.84
CA HIS A 47 -0.57 -12.95 7.36
C HIS A 47 0.03 -13.74 8.53
N ALA A 48 0.55 -13.04 9.54
CA ALA A 48 1.16 -13.66 10.72
C ALA A 48 0.17 -14.56 11.49
N ARG A 49 -1.13 -14.29 11.41
CA ARG A 49 -2.21 -15.10 12.00
C ARG A 49 -2.70 -16.23 11.08
N GLY A 50 -2.19 -16.32 9.85
CA GLY A 50 -2.68 -17.26 8.84
C GLY A 50 -4.03 -16.88 8.21
N GLU A 51 -4.60 -15.72 8.59
CA GLU A 51 -5.94 -15.26 8.24
C GLU A 51 -5.99 -14.43 6.94
N LEU A 52 -4.84 -13.99 6.41
CA LEU A 52 -4.81 -13.14 5.21
C LEU A 52 -5.37 -13.87 3.98
N GLU A 53 -6.40 -13.28 3.38
CA GLU A 53 -6.99 -13.73 2.11
C GLU A 53 -6.11 -13.33 0.93
N LEU A 54 -6.05 -14.20 -0.09
CA LEU A 54 -5.35 -13.94 -1.35
C LEU A 54 -5.83 -12.64 -2.02
N GLU A 55 -7.15 -12.41 -2.04
CA GLU A 55 -7.74 -11.21 -2.62
C GLU A 55 -7.18 -9.93 -1.96
N THR A 56 -7.03 -9.93 -0.64
CA THR A 56 -6.47 -8.80 0.12
C THR A 56 -5.01 -8.56 -0.23
N MET A 57 -4.21 -9.64 -0.35
CA MET A 57 -2.80 -9.53 -0.77
C MET A 57 -2.66 -8.96 -2.19
N ASN A 58 -3.54 -9.40 -3.11
CA ASN A 58 -3.58 -8.90 -4.49
C ASN A 58 -3.94 -7.41 -4.54
N ILE A 59 -4.94 -6.98 -3.75
CA ILE A 59 -5.31 -5.57 -3.65
C ILE A 59 -4.19 -4.73 -3.04
N ALA A 60 -3.50 -5.22 -2.01
CA ALA A 60 -2.33 -4.53 -1.45
C ALA A 60 -1.20 -4.36 -2.49
N SER A 61 -0.88 -5.42 -3.23
CA SER A 61 0.15 -5.39 -4.30
C SER A 61 -0.22 -4.44 -5.44
N LYS A 62 -1.51 -4.45 -5.85
CA LYS A 62 -2.04 -3.54 -6.85
C LYS A 62 -1.95 -2.08 -6.38
N ALA A 63 -2.34 -1.79 -5.14
CA ALA A 63 -2.27 -0.44 -4.59
C ALA A 63 -0.83 0.10 -4.54
N CYS A 64 0.17 -0.73 -4.19
CA CYS A 64 1.58 -0.35 -4.30
C CYS A 64 1.95 0.04 -5.74
N SER A 65 1.51 -0.73 -6.74
CA SER A 65 1.81 -0.47 -8.15
C SER A 65 1.16 0.83 -8.65
N GLU A 66 -0.08 1.10 -8.24
CA GLU A 66 -0.80 2.33 -8.56
C GLU A 66 -0.15 3.55 -7.90
N CYS A 67 0.15 3.48 -6.60
CA CYS A 67 0.79 4.57 -5.86
C CYS A 67 2.19 4.86 -6.41
N TRP A 68 2.96 3.83 -6.80
CA TRP A 68 4.26 4.00 -7.46
C TRP A 68 4.15 4.74 -8.80
N SER A 69 3.13 4.39 -9.58
CA SER A 69 2.88 5.01 -10.88
C SER A 69 2.51 6.48 -10.71
N ILE A 70 1.57 6.78 -9.80
CA ILE A 70 1.16 8.16 -9.48
C ILE A 70 2.34 8.99 -8.96
N GLY A 71 3.15 8.42 -8.05
CA GLY A 71 4.35 9.09 -7.54
C GLY A 71 5.40 9.42 -8.60
N GLY A 72 5.28 8.84 -9.80
CA GLY A 72 6.12 9.15 -10.95
C GLY A 72 5.55 10.14 -11.95
N CYS A 73 4.26 10.41 -11.89
CA CYS A 73 3.57 11.21 -12.91
C CYS A 73 3.52 12.70 -12.56
N TRP A 74 3.76 13.08 -11.31
CA TRP A 74 3.57 14.45 -10.83
C TRP A 74 4.81 14.96 -10.12
N LYS A 75 5.13 16.24 -10.36
CA LYS A 75 6.22 16.95 -9.68
C LYS A 75 5.84 17.18 -8.20
N GLY A 76 6.72 16.85 -7.27
CA GLY A 76 6.46 16.95 -5.83
C GLY A 76 5.92 15.66 -5.20
N LEU A 77 5.84 14.55 -5.94
CA LEU A 77 5.47 13.22 -5.42
C LEU A 77 6.63 12.22 -5.44
N GLU A 78 7.85 12.66 -5.70
CA GLU A 78 9.01 11.78 -5.86
C GLU A 78 9.29 10.99 -4.57
N GLU A 79 9.14 11.63 -3.41
CA GLU A 79 9.29 10.98 -2.09
C GLU A 79 8.25 9.88 -1.86
N ALA A 80 7.07 9.96 -2.46
CA ALA A 80 6.05 8.93 -2.34
C ALA A 80 6.53 7.58 -2.91
N ARG A 81 7.44 7.59 -3.90
CA ARG A 81 8.03 6.34 -4.42
C ARG A 81 8.90 5.64 -3.40
N ASP A 82 9.66 6.37 -2.59
CA ASP A 82 10.48 5.78 -1.54
C ASP A 82 9.61 5.15 -0.45
N CYS A 83 8.54 5.85 -0.04
CA CYS A 83 7.51 5.32 0.86
C CYS A 83 6.86 4.03 0.32
N VAL A 84 6.45 4.01 -0.95
CA VAL A 84 5.86 2.82 -1.58
C VAL A 84 6.87 1.68 -1.66
N LYS A 85 8.14 1.97 -1.97
CA LYS A 85 9.21 0.98 -2.05
C LYS A 85 9.44 0.29 -0.72
N GLU A 86 9.41 1.03 0.38
CA GLU A 86 9.52 0.48 1.73
C GLU A 86 8.41 -0.54 1.99
N VAL A 87 7.16 -0.15 1.74
CA VAL A 87 5.99 -1.03 1.90
C VAL A 87 6.06 -2.25 0.98
N ALA A 88 6.35 -2.04 -0.31
CA ALA A 88 6.43 -3.12 -1.29
C ALA A 88 7.50 -4.15 -0.92
N THR A 89 8.64 -3.69 -0.37
CA THR A 89 9.70 -4.57 0.12
C THR A 89 9.23 -5.43 1.29
N ARG A 90 8.37 -4.89 2.17
CA ARG A 90 7.77 -5.66 3.27
C ARG A 90 6.77 -6.68 2.76
N LEU A 91 5.85 -6.26 1.88
CA LEU A 91 4.86 -7.16 1.29
C LEU A 91 5.49 -8.29 0.48
N LYS A 92 6.61 -8.02 -0.21
CA LYS A 92 7.36 -9.04 -0.95
C LYS A 92 7.85 -10.19 -0.06
N LYS A 93 8.10 -9.94 1.23
CA LYS A 93 8.47 -10.99 2.20
C LYS A 93 7.32 -11.93 2.56
N LEU A 94 6.08 -11.54 2.24
CA LEU A 94 4.90 -12.37 2.48
C LEU A 94 4.61 -13.32 1.31
N LEU A 95 5.18 -13.04 0.13
CA LEU A 95 5.02 -13.84 -1.08
C LEU A 95 5.79 -15.15 -0.97
N ASP A 96 5.39 -16.11 -1.79
CA ASP A 96 6.07 -17.40 -1.95
C ASP A 96 7.50 -17.20 -2.49
N GLU A 97 8.33 -18.24 -2.48
CA GLU A 97 9.75 -18.16 -2.87
C GLU A 97 9.97 -17.58 -4.29
N ASN A 98 8.97 -17.71 -5.16
CA ASN A 98 8.98 -17.13 -6.50
C ASN A 98 8.87 -15.58 -6.51
N GLY A 99 8.53 -14.97 -5.37
CA GLY A 99 8.33 -13.53 -5.19
C GLY A 99 7.19 -12.94 -6.01
N LYS A 100 6.25 -13.77 -6.46
CA LYS A 100 5.15 -13.42 -7.38
C LYS A 100 3.78 -13.81 -6.87
N THR A 101 3.66 -14.98 -6.25
CA THR A 101 2.38 -15.51 -5.78
C THR A 101 2.30 -15.57 -4.25
N TYR A 102 1.10 -15.72 -3.73
CA TYR A 102 0.83 -15.78 -2.29
C TYR A 102 -0.02 -17.00 -2.00
N LYS A 103 0.55 -18.02 -1.34
CA LYS A 103 -0.13 -19.31 -1.10
C LYS A 103 -0.61 -20.00 -2.40
N GLY A 104 0.16 -19.91 -3.49
CA GLY A 104 -0.15 -20.54 -4.79
C GLY A 104 0.08 -19.63 -5.97
#